data_AF-A0A3Q0QZQ6-F1
#
_entry.id   AF-A0A3Q0QZQ6-F1
#
_cell.length_a   1.000
_cell.length_b   1.000
_cell.length_c   1.000
_cell.angle_alpha   90.00
_cell.angle_beta   90.00
_cell.angle_gamma   90.00
#
_symmetry.space_group_name_H-M   'P 1'
#
loop_
_entity.id
_entity.type
_entity.pdbx_description
1 polymer ?
#
loop_
_entity_poly.entity_id
_entity_poly.type
_entity_poly.pdbx_seq_one_letter_code
_entity_poly.pdbx_strand_id
1 'polypeptide(L)'
;MKRKSERRRAESRKKRCAAHSSSEAEPNSDIYIEITDQLYFAILKQKLKSTTERHCFCIDEELAYENFYADFGPLNLAMFYRFCCKLTKKLKSITLSRKKIIFYTSGDQKKQANAAYLIGSYAVMHLNMLPEEAYSLLVSRNSTYIPFRDASFGTCMYNLNILDCLRGVHKALQYGWLDFSNFDVEEYEHYERAENGDLNWIIPGKFLAFSGPHPKSKIENGYPLHAPEAYIPYFRKHSVTTIIRLNKKMYDARRFTDSGFEHHDLFFVDGSTPNDSIVRKFLNICENAEGAIAVHCKAGLGRTGTLIACYMMKHYHLTAAEAIAWIRICRPGSIIGPQQNFVEEKQNSLWAEGDVFHEKMLNERENGKMAVTRILSGVDDITINGSNKNRSCHIFRHRTNRSDIHPFIFFQERNGLTQGDKLRALKSKRQARSSSGSISQEENKIHTRSSSQSLR
;
A
#
# COMPACT_ATOMS: atom_id res chain seq x y z
N MET A 1 -23.46 -23.81 86.73
CA MET A 1 -24.82 -23.48 87.20
C MET A 1 -25.48 -22.50 86.23
N LYS A 2 -26.75 -22.79 85.89
CA LYS A 2 -27.80 -21.93 85.29
C LYS A 2 -27.66 -21.34 83.87
N ARG A 3 -28.67 -21.75 83.09
CA ARG A 3 -29.14 -21.36 81.74
C ARG A 3 -29.73 -19.94 81.70
N LYS A 4 -29.74 -19.33 80.50
CA LYS A 4 -30.84 -18.60 79.81
C LYS A 4 -30.31 -18.12 78.43
N SER A 5 -30.67 -18.65 77.25
CA SER A 5 -31.90 -18.44 76.43
C SER A 5 -32.33 -16.96 76.41
N GLU A 6 -32.59 -16.24 75.31
CA GLU A 6 -33.13 -16.53 73.96
C GLU A 6 -33.20 -15.13 73.25
N ARG A 7 -32.95 -14.89 71.94
CA ARG A 7 -33.94 -14.91 70.85
C ARG A 7 -33.34 -14.38 69.51
N ARG A 8 -33.39 -15.25 68.50
CA ARG A 8 -33.74 -15.14 67.06
C ARG A 8 -33.93 -13.74 66.40
N ARG A 9 -33.27 -13.57 65.25
CA ARG A 9 -33.89 -13.05 64.01
C ARG A 9 -33.35 -13.82 62.80
N ALA A 10 -34.25 -14.17 61.89
CA ALA A 10 -34.04 -15.05 60.75
C ALA A 10 -33.54 -14.30 59.52
N GLU A 11 -32.70 -14.95 58.70
CA GLU A 11 -32.60 -14.61 57.27
C GLU A 11 -32.16 -15.82 56.42
N SER A 12 -32.63 -15.77 55.19
CA SER A 12 -32.97 -16.84 54.27
C SER A 12 -31.80 -17.63 53.64
N ARG A 13 -32.09 -18.89 53.35
CA ARG A 13 -31.29 -19.88 52.60
C ARG A 13 -30.81 -19.35 51.24
N LYS A 14 -29.49 -19.33 51.01
CA LYS A 14 -28.89 -19.40 49.66
C LYS A 14 -28.22 -20.75 49.48
N LYS A 15 -28.79 -21.57 48.59
CA LYS A 15 -28.16 -22.77 48.01
C LYS A 15 -26.87 -22.33 47.30
N ARG A 16 -25.72 -22.82 47.73
CA ARG A 16 -24.50 -22.86 46.92
C ARG A 16 -24.58 -24.13 46.07
N CYS A 17 -25.06 -23.99 44.84
CA CYS A 17 -24.87 -25.00 43.81
C CYS A 17 -23.44 -24.89 43.28
N ALA A 18 -22.82 -26.05 43.08
CA ALA A 18 -21.46 -26.24 42.62
C ALA A 18 -21.14 -25.37 41.40
N ALA A 19 -20.07 -24.59 41.50
CA ALA A 19 -19.42 -24.01 40.33
C ALA A 19 -18.94 -25.18 39.46
N HIS A 20 -19.64 -25.41 38.35
CA HIS A 20 -19.01 -26.06 37.21
C HIS A 20 -17.78 -25.26 36.87
N SER A 21 -16.63 -25.94 36.92
CA SER A 21 -15.37 -25.50 36.34
C SER A 21 -15.64 -24.94 34.95
N SER A 22 -15.67 -23.61 34.84
CA SER A 22 -15.44 -22.93 33.59
C SER A 22 -14.13 -23.49 33.06
N SER A 23 -14.20 -24.21 31.94
CA SER A 23 -13.03 -24.65 31.19
C SER A 23 -12.13 -23.45 31.02
N GLU A 24 -11.01 -23.45 31.74
CA GLU A 24 -9.88 -22.57 31.45
C GLU A 24 -9.54 -22.83 30.00
N ALA A 25 -9.83 -21.86 29.13
CA ALA A 25 -9.40 -21.91 27.74
C ALA A 25 -7.87 -21.97 27.77
N GLU A 26 -7.29 -23.09 27.33
CA GLU A 26 -5.85 -23.24 27.18
C GLU A 26 -5.29 -22.06 26.36
N PRO A 27 -4.29 -21.32 26.86
CA PRO A 27 -3.68 -20.26 26.05
C PRO A 27 -2.67 -20.86 25.07
N ASN A 28 -3.01 -20.77 23.77
CA ASN A 28 -2.11 -20.83 22.61
C ASN A 28 -1.36 -22.16 22.38
N SER A 29 -1.94 -23.06 21.59
CA SER A 29 -1.23 -24.11 20.87
C SER A 29 -0.65 -23.60 19.54
N ASP A 30 0.35 -24.29 18.99
CA ASP A 30 0.83 -24.04 17.63
C ASP A 30 -0.32 -24.26 16.63
N ILE A 31 -0.49 -23.33 15.69
CA ILE A 31 -1.56 -23.38 14.70
C ILE A 31 -1.01 -23.88 13.37
N TYR A 32 -1.70 -24.85 12.76
CA TYR A 32 -1.40 -25.35 11.42
C TYR A 32 -2.64 -25.20 10.54
N ILE A 33 -2.48 -24.53 9.42
CA ILE A 33 -3.49 -24.25 8.40
C ILE A 33 -3.08 -24.98 7.14
N GLU A 34 -3.93 -25.87 6.67
CA GLU A 34 -3.75 -26.59 5.41
C GLU A 34 -4.17 -25.69 4.25
N ILE A 35 -3.25 -25.44 3.30
CA ILE A 35 -3.50 -24.64 2.09
C ILE A 35 -3.75 -25.58 0.90
N THR A 36 -2.95 -26.64 0.79
CA THR A 36 -3.13 -27.77 -0.13
C THR A 36 -2.63 -29.05 0.55
N ASP A 37 -2.84 -30.21 -0.06
CA ASP A 37 -2.35 -31.51 0.45
C ASP A 37 -0.84 -31.52 0.76
N GLN A 38 -0.05 -30.70 0.04
CA GLN A 38 1.39 -30.59 0.24
C GLN A 38 1.82 -29.33 1.02
N LEU A 39 1.03 -28.25 1.01
CA LEU A 39 1.42 -26.94 1.53
C LEU A 39 0.63 -26.56 2.77
N TYR A 40 1.35 -26.23 3.84
CA TYR A 40 0.80 -25.81 5.12
C TYR A 40 1.37 -24.46 5.53
N PHE A 41 0.53 -23.61 6.11
CA PHE A 41 0.91 -22.40 6.83
C PHE A 41 0.85 -22.66 8.34
N ALA A 42 1.84 -22.21 9.10
CA ALA A 42 1.86 -22.43 10.55
C ALA A 42 2.28 -21.19 11.35
N ILE A 43 1.62 -20.98 12.49
CA ILE A 43 1.97 -19.97 13.48
C ILE A 43 2.49 -20.69 14.71
N LEU A 44 3.78 -20.51 14.99
CA LEU A 44 4.52 -21.34 15.96
C LEU A 44 5.11 -20.48 17.07
N LYS A 45 5.19 -21.02 18.29
CA LYS A 45 5.93 -20.36 19.39
C LYS A 45 7.44 -20.49 19.26
N GLN A 46 7.91 -21.58 18.66
CA GLN A 46 9.33 -21.89 18.51
C GLN A 46 9.66 -22.30 17.08
N LYS A 47 10.93 -22.09 16.69
CA LYS A 47 11.40 -22.47 15.36
C LYS A 47 11.31 -23.98 15.16
N LEU A 48 10.73 -24.37 14.04
CA LEU A 48 10.53 -25.78 13.68
C LEU A 48 11.70 -26.30 12.85
N LYS A 49 12.24 -27.47 13.22
CA LYS A 49 13.24 -28.17 12.41
C LYS A 49 12.58 -29.04 11.34
N SER A 50 13.18 -29.07 10.15
CA SER A 50 12.81 -29.99 9.07
C SER A 50 13.10 -31.44 9.47
N THR A 51 12.31 -32.38 8.95
CA THR A 51 12.45 -33.83 9.21
C THR A 51 12.46 -34.62 7.90
N THR A 52 12.41 -35.95 7.99
CA THR A 52 12.23 -36.85 6.84
C THR A 52 10.89 -36.63 6.14
N GLU A 53 9.83 -36.27 6.87
CA GLU A 53 8.45 -36.15 6.37
C GLU A 53 8.05 -34.71 6.03
N ARG A 54 8.71 -33.70 6.60
CA ARG A 54 8.36 -32.29 6.40
C ARG A 54 9.57 -31.40 6.12
N HIS A 55 9.36 -30.40 5.28
CA HIS A 55 10.30 -29.32 5.01
C HIS A 55 9.74 -28.01 5.59
N CYS A 56 10.42 -27.43 6.57
CA CYS A 56 10.00 -26.19 7.21
C CYS A 56 10.82 -25.01 6.71
N PHE A 57 10.18 -23.85 6.50
CA PHE A 57 10.88 -22.59 6.22
C PHE A 57 10.08 -21.39 6.70
N CYS A 58 10.77 -20.29 7.00
CA CYS A 58 10.17 -19.01 7.36
C CYS A 58 10.80 -17.86 6.55
N ILE A 59 10.22 -16.66 6.66
CA ILE A 59 10.71 -15.42 6.06
C ILE A 59 10.92 -14.29 7.07
N ASP A 60 10.70 -14.58 8.37
CA ASP A 60 10.64 -13.60 9.46
C ASP A 60 11.89 -12.70 9.59
N GLU A 61 13.07 -13.20 9.22
CA GLU A 61 14.35 -12.45 9.24
C GLU A 61 14.90 -12.15 7.84
N GLU A 62 14.22 -12.62 6.79
CA GLU A 62 14.67 -12.51 5.39
C GLU A 62 13.92 -11.40 4.65
N LEU A 63 12.59 -11.36 4.80
CA LEU A 63 11.73 -10.37 4.15
C LEU A 63 11.17 -9.44 5.24
N ALA A 64 11.98 -8.44 5.60
CA ALA A 64 11.64 -7.50 6.66
C ALA A 64 11.02 -6.22 6.09
N TYR A 65 9.86 -5.83 6.62
CA TYR A 65 9.23 -4.55 6.26
C TYR A 65 10.03 -3.37 6.82
N GLU A 66 10.32 -2.39 5.97
CA GLU A 66 10.99 -1.17 6.38
C GLU A 66 9.98 -0.07 6.77
N ASN A 67 9.70 0.04 8.08
CA ASN A 67 8.69 0.95 8.62
C ASN A 67 9.07 2.44 8.56
N PHE A 68 8.11 3.32 8.28
CA PHE A 68 8.29 4.79 8.40
C PHE A 68 8.16 5.19 9.85
N TYR A 69 7.08 4.76 10.49
CA TYR A 69 6.81 5.00 11.88
C TYR A 69 6.35 3.70 12.55
N ALA A 70 5.04 3.50 12.70
CA ALA A 70 4.47 2.31 13.33
C ALA A 70 3.82 1.36 12.32
N ASP A 71 3.75 1.75 11.04
CA ASP A 71 3.45 0.87 9.91
C ASP A 71 4.38 -0.34 9.91
N PHE A 72 3.84 -1.51 9.59
CA PHE A 72 4.59 -2.77 9.62
C PHE A 72 4.34 -3.66 8.40
N GLY A 73 3.50 -3.20 7.47
CA GLY A 73 3.07 -3.97 6.31
C GLY A 73 1.98 -3.24 5.52
N PRO A 74 1.40 -3.89 4.50
CA PRO A 74 1.81 -5.22 3.99
C PRO A 74 3.20 -5.18 3.35
N LEU A 75 3.85 -6.35 3.22
CA LEU A 75 5.13 -6.47 2.49
C LEU A 75 4.94 -6.07 1.02
N ASN A 76 5.98 -5.45 0.45
CA ASN A 76 5.93 -4.84 -0.87
C ASN A 76 5.98 -5.88 -2.01
N LEU A 77 5.85 -5.40 -3.25
CA LEU A 77 5.75 -6.25 -4.43
C LEU A 77 7.00 -7.12 -4.68
N ALA A 78 8.21 -6.59 -4.46
CA ALA A 78 9.45 -7.36 -4.58
C ALA A 78 9.53 -8.49 -3.54
N MET A 79 9.16 -8.20 -2.29
CA MET A 79 9.11 -9.21 -1.23
C MET A 79 8.07 -10.29 -1.53
N PHE A 80 6.91 -9.90 -2.08
CA PHE A 80 5.90 -10.85 -2.53
C PHE A 80 6.41 -11.74 -3.68
N TYR A 81 7.05 -11.15 -4.68
CA TYR A 81 7.69 -11.89 -5.77
C TYR A 81 8.73 -12.89 -5.26
N ARG A 82 9.67 -12.45 -4.41
CA ARG A 82 10.72 -13.31 -3.84
C ARG A 82 10.12 -14.46 -3.02
N PHE A 83 9.05 -14.21 -2.27
CA PHE A 83 8.30 -15.26 -1.58
C PHE A 83 7.70 -16.29 -2.55
N CYS A 84 7.01 -15.83 -3.60
CA CYS A 84 6.44 -16.69 -4.64
C CYS A 84 7.50 -17.57 -5.31
N CYS A 85 8.64 -16.99 -5.71
CA CYS A 85 9.76 -17.74 -6.29
C CYS A 85 10.29 -18.80 -5.33
N LYS A 86 10.50 -18.43 -4.06
CA LYS A 86 11.03 -19.34 -3.02
C LYS A 86 10.09 -20.51 -2.76
N LEU A 87 8.80 -20.24 -2.61
CA LEU A 87 7.79 -21.27 -2.37
C LEU A 87 7.63 -22.18 -3.59
N THR A 88 7.52 -21.61 -4.79
CA THR A 88 7.40 -22.38 -6.04
C THR A 88 8.61 -23.26 -6.28
N LYS A 89 9.83 -22.77 -6.01
CA LYS A 89 11.07 -23.58 -6.09
C LYS A 89 11.02 -24.78 -5.14
N LYS A 90 10.46 -24.62 -3.94
CA LYS A 90 10.32 -25.71 -2.97
C LYS A 90 9.28 -26.74 -3.42
N LEU A 91 8.12 -26.27 -3.90
CA LEU A 91 7.05 -27.15 -4.42
C LEU A 91 7.51 -27.96 -5.64
N LYS A 92 8.29 -27.36 -6.54
CA LYS A 92 8.83 -28.03 -7.74
C LYS A 92 10.07 -28.91 -7.46
N SER A 93 10.63 -28.89 -6.25
CA SER A 93 11.84 -29.64 -5.95
C SER A 93 11.57 -31.14 -5.83
N ILE A 94 12.23 -31.95 -6.67
CA ILE A 94 12.09 -33.42 -6.67
C ILE A 94 12.40 -34.01 -5.29
N THR A 95 13.40 -33.47 -4.59
CA THR A 95 13.81 -33.90 -3.24
C THR A 95 12.76 -33.63 -2.16
N LEU A 96 11.81 -32.72 -2.43
CA LEU A 96 10.74 -32.31 -1.51
C LEU A 96 9.36 -32.83 -1.95
N SER A 97 9.26 -33.49 -3.10
CA SER A 97 7.99 -33.96 -3.71
C SER A 97 7.14 -34.84 -2.78
N ARG A 98 7.77 -35.65 -1.92
CA ARG A 98 7.09 -36.52 -0.95
C ARG A 98 6.97 -35.93 0.45
N LYS A 99 7.42 -34.69 0.65
CA LYS A 99 7.40 -34.02 1.97
C LYS A 99 6.28 -33.00 2.04
N LYS A 100 5.71 -32.83 3.24
CA LYS A 100 4.86 -31.68 3.55
C LYS A 100 5.72 -30.43 3.64
N ILE A 101 5.35 -29.38 2.91
CA ILE A 101 6.03 -28.09 2.94
C ILE A 101 5.31 -27.20 3.92
N ILE A 102 6.00 -26.82 5.00
CA ILE A 102 5.45 -25.97 6.06
C ILE A 102 6.12 -24.60 5.96
N PHE A 103 5.35 -23.63 5.46
CA PHE A 103 5.68 -22.22 5.63
C PHE A 103 5.23 -21.79 7.01
N TYR A 104 6.17 -21.39 7.88
CA TYR A 104 5.83 -20.99 9.23
C TYR A 104 6.31 -19.57 9.56
N THR A 105 5.68 -18.99 10.56
CA THR A 105 6.14 -17.78 11.25
C THR A 105 6.20 -18.06 12.74
N SER A 106 7.26 -17.60 13.38
CA SER A 106 7.42 -17.59 14.84
C SER A 106 7.64 -16.18 15.37
N GLY A 107 7.38 -15.19 14.52
CA GLY A 107 7.54 -13.79 14.82
C GLY A 107 6.39 -13.23 15.65
N ASP A 108 6.51 -11.94 15.95
CA ASP A 108 5.46 -11.17 16.60
C ASP A 108 4.20 -11.08 15.73
N GLN A 109 3.12 -10.51 16.26
CA GLN A 109 1.85 -10.36 15.54
C GLN A 109 1.99 -9.61 14.19
N LYS A 110 3.00 -8.74 14.06
CA LYS A 110 3.29 -8.00 12.81
C LYS A 110 3.87 -8.93 11.75
N LYS A 111 4.84 -9.76 12.12
CA LYS A 111 5.40 -10.80 11.25
C LYS A 111 4.33 -11.82 10.87
N GLN A 112 3.47 -12.21 11.81
CA GLN A 112 2.35 -13.12 11.54
C GLN A 112 1.38 -12.56 10.49
N ALA A 113 0.96 -11.30 10.62
CA ALA A 113 0.08 -10.66 9.66
C ALA A 113 0.71 -10.56 8.25
N ASN A 114 2.01 -10.24 8.16
CA ASN A 114 2.72 -10.22 6.88
C ASN A 114 2.89 -11.61 6.26
N ALA A 115 3.22 -12.63 7.06
CA ALA A 115 3.33 -14.00 6.59
C ALA A 115 1.98 -14.51 6.06
N ALA A 116 0.89 -14.25 6.81
CA ALA A 116 -0.47 -14.59 6.41
C ALA A 116 -0.87 -13.85 5.11
N TYR A 117 -0.54 -12.56 4.99
CA TYR A 117 -0.73 -11.82 3.74
C TYR A 117 0.02 -12.45 2.55
N LEU A 118 1.28 -12.85 2.72
CA LEU A 118 2.08 -13.44 1.65
C LEU A 118 1.51 -14.78 1.18
N ILE A 119 1.21 -15.70 2.11
CA ILE A 119 0.67 -17.02 1.74
C ILE A 119 -0.76 -16.91 1.18
N GLY A 120 -1.58 -16.00 1.71
CA GLY A 120 -2.89 -15.71 1.16
C GLY A 120 -2.80 -15.15 -0.27
N SER A 121 -1.89 -14.20 -0.51
CA SER A 121 -1.69 -13.62 -1.84
C SER A 121 -1.14 -14.65 -2.83
N TYR A 122 -0.27 -15.55 -2.36
CA TYR A 122 0.17 -16.70 -3.15
C TYR A 122 -0.99 -17.63 -3.51
N ALA A 123 -1.89 -17.92 -2.57
CA ALA A 123 -3.07 -18.74 -2.84
C ALA A 123 -4.00 -18.09 -3.88
N VAL A 124 -4.23 -16.78 -3.77
CA VAL A 124 -5.02 -16.03 -4.77
C VAL A 124 -4.35 -16.08 -6.15
N MET A 125 -3.04 -15.85 -6.23
CA MET A 125 -2.33 -15.74 -7.51
C MET A 125 -1.99 -17.07 -8.18
N HIS A 126 -1.49 -18.05 -7.42
CA HIS A 126 -0.93 -19.30 -7.95
C HIS A 126 -1.88 -20.49 -7.82
N LEU A 127 -2.84 -20.44 -6.88
CA LEU A 127 -3.84 -21.49 -6.68
C LEU A 127 -5.22 -21.07 -7.20
N ASN A 128 -5.36 -19.85 -7.74
CA ASN A 128 -6.61 -19.27 -8.25
C ASN A 128 -7.75 -19.27 -7.21
N MET A 129 -7.43 -19.15 -5.92
CA MET A 129 -8.43 -19.01 -4.87
C MET A 129 -9.08 -17.63 -4.90
N LEU A 130 -10.36 -17.56 -4.53
CA LEU A 130 -10.99 -16.27 -4.27
C LEU A 130 -10.40 -15.63 -3.00
N PRO A 131 -10.30 -14.29 -2.92
CA PRO A 131 -9.80 -13.61 -1.72
C PRO A 131 -10.50 -14.03 -0.42
N GLU A 132 -11.81 -14.19 -0.46
CA GLU A 132 -12.64 -14.60 0.66
C GLU A 132 -12.33 -16.03 1.13
N GLU A 133 -12.08 -16.95 0.20
CA GLU A 133 -11.72 -18.35 0.50
C GLU A 133 -10.33 -18.41 1.14
N ALA A 134 -9.34 -17.75 0.54
CA ALA A 134 -7.99 -17.66 1.08
C ALA A 134 -7.99 -17.01 2.47
N TYR A 135 -8.77 -15.93 2.67
CA TYR A 135 -8.89 -15.30 3.98
C TYR A 135 -9.58 -16.20 5.01
N SER A 136 -10.65 -16.90 4.62
CA SER A 136 -11.36 -17.84 5.49
C SER A 136 -10.44 -18.95 6.00
N LEU A 137 -9.57 -19.49 5.13
CA LEU A 137 -8.54 -20.44 5.51
C LEU A 137 -7.56 -19.85 6.52
N LEU A 138 -7.10 -18.62 6.29
CA LEU A 138 -6.12 -17.95 7.17
C LEU A 138 -6.64 -17.69 8.58
N VAL A 139 -7.93 -17.36 8.72
CA VAL A 139 -8.57 -17.14 10.02
C VAL A 139 -9.19 -18.41 10.61
N SER A 140 -9.06 -19.54 9.91
CA SER A 140 -9.47 -20.83 10.44
C SER A 140 -8.72 -21.13 11.76
N ARG A 141 -9.32 -21.97 12.59
CA ARG A 141 -8.78 -22.35 13.91
C ARG A 141 -8.62 -21.18 14.88
N ASN A 142 -9.47 -20.15 14.76
CA ASN A 142 -9.47 -18.93 15.58
C ASN A 142 -8.16 -18.11 15.51
N SER A 143 -7.49 -18.17 14.36
CA SER A 143 -6.31 -17.34 14.10
C SER A 143 -6.73 -15.87 13.94
N THR A 144 -6.08 -14.97 14.66
CA THR A 144 -6.35 -13.52 14.58
C THR A 144 -5.10 -12.77 14.16
N TYR A 145 -5.27 -11.80 13.26
CA TYR A 145 -4.18 -10.97 12.75
C TYR A 145 -4.48 -9.51 13.03
N ILE A 146 -3.46 -8.76 13.46
CA ILE A 146 -3.58 -7.32 13.61
C ILE A 146 -3.70 -6.66 12.22
N PRO A 147 -4.55 -5.65 12.06
CA PRO A 147 -4.69 -4.95 10.79
C PRO A 147 -3.48 -4.06 10.50
N PHE A 148 -3.21 -3.85 9.22
CA PHE A 148 -2.18 -2.93 8.75
C PHE A 148 -2.63 -1.48 8.97
N ARG A 149 -1.71 -0.69 9.53
CA ARG A 149 -1.89 0.74 9.78
C ARG A 149 -1.10 1.57 8.78
N ASP A 150 -1.37 2.87 8.76
CA ASP A 150 -0.65 3.82 7.92
C ASP A 150 0.67 4.32 8.54
N ALA A 151 1.41 5.11 7.75
CA ALA A 151 2.69 5.71 8.11
C ALA A 151 2.57 7.04 8.87
N SER A 152 1.38 7.41 9.35
CA SER A 152 1.17 8.66 10.12
C SER A 152 1.85 8.59 11.49
N PHE A 153 2.21 9.78 12.00
CA PHE A 153 2.66 9.94 13.37
C PHE A 153 1.44 10.03 14.29
N GLY A 154 1.37 9.14 15.28
CA GLY A 154 0.31 9.13 16.29
C GLY A 154 -0.71 8.01 16.11
N THR A 155 -1.97 8.31 16.40
CA THR A 155 -3.07 7.33 16.41
C THR A 155 -3.48 6.97 14.99
N CYS A 156 -3.64 5.67 14.72
CA CYS A 156 -4.18 5.18 13.47
C CYS A 156 -5.70 5.43 13.40
N MET A 157 -6.20 6.00 12.30
CA MET A 157 -7.62 6.30 12.10
C MET A 157 -8.31 5.37 11.10
N TYR A 158 -7.55 4.48 10.46
CA TYR A 158 -8.03 3.60 9.40
C TYR A 158 -7.19 2.34 9.37
N ASN A 159 -7.83 1.18 9.39
CA ASN A 159 -7.18 -0.12 9.49
C ASN A 159 -7.47 -0.94 8.22
N LEU A 160 -6.41 -1.48 7.60
CA LEU A 160 -6.52 -2.39 6.45
C LEU A 160 -6.35 -3.82 6.91
N ASN A 161 -7.29 -4.67 6.57
CA ASN A 161 -7.22 -6.09 6.91
C ASN A 161 -6.48 -6.87 5.80
N ILE A 162 -6.12 -8.12 6.10
CA ILE A 162 -5.52 -9.01 5.11
C ILE A 162 -6.46 -9.20 3.91
N LEU A 163 -7.78 -9.35 4.15
CA LEU A 163 -8.77 -9.50 3.08
C LEU A 163 -8.73 -8.35 2.07
N ASP A 164 -8.57 -7.11 2.54
CA ASP A 164 -8.48 -5.93 1.65
C ASP A 164 -7.24 -6.00 0.75
N CYS A 165 -6.12 -6.51 1.30
CA CYS A 165 -4.91 -6.76 0.54
C CYS A 165 -5.10 -7.87 -0.49
N LEU A 166 -5.76 -8.98 -0.12
CA LEU A 166 -6.06 -10.08 -1.04
C LEU A 166 -6.98 -9.66 -2.18
N ARG A 167 -8.00 -8.84 -1.89
CA ARG A 167 -8.89 -8.26 -2.91
C ARG A 167 -8.14 -7.29 -3.83
N GLY A 168 -7.25 -6.46 -3.28
CA GLY A 168 -6.38 -5.59 -4.07
C GLY A 168 -5.48 -6.38 -5.03
N VAL A 169 -4.84 -7.45 -4.55
CA VAL A 169 -4.03 -8.37 -5.37
C VAL A 169 -4.89 -9.04 -6.46
N HIS A 170 -6.08 -9.52 -6.09
CA HIS A 170 -6.99 -10.17 -7.04
C HIS A 170 -7.42 -9.23 -8.17
N LYS A 171 -7.82 -7.99 -7.85
CA LYS A 171 -8.15 -6.99 -8.88
C LYS A 171 -6.95 -6.60 -9.73
N ALA A 172 -5.75 -6.51 -9.13
CA ALA A 172 -4.53 -6.26 -9.89
C ALA A 172 -4.22 -7.38 -10.90
N LEU A 173 -4.52 -8.65 -10.56
CA LEU A 173 -4.44 -9.76 -11.51
C LEU A 173 -5.50 -9.62 -12.61
N GLN A 174 -6.76 -9.32 -12.25
CA GLN A 174 -7.86 -9.15 -13.20
C GLN A 174 -7.62 -8.02 -14.22
N TYR A 175 -7.03 -6.91 -13.78
CA TYR A 175 -6.71 -5.77 -14.64
C TYR A 175 -5.32 -5.86 -15.29
N GLY A 176 -4.59 -6.96 -15.09
CA GLY A 176 -3.26 -7.17 -15.69
C GLY A 176 -2.16 -6.25 -15.16
N TRP A 177 -2.33 -5.69 -13.96
CA TRP A 177 -1.31 -4.87 -13.30
C TRP A 177 -0.25 -5.72 -12.60
N LEU A 178 -0.63 -6.93 -12.20
CA LEU A 178 0.26 -7.88 -11.54
C LEU A 178 0.55 -9.06 -12.48
N ASP A 179 1.78 -9.14 -12.96
CA ASP A 179 2.28 -10.29 -13.72
C ASP A 179 3.73 -10.58 -13.35
N PHE A 180 3.95 -11.65 -12.59
CA PHE A 180 5.28 -12.08 -12.18
C PHE A 180 6.09 -12.79 -13.27
N SER A 181 5.49 -13.12 -14.42
CA SER A 181 6.27 -13.62 -15.56
C SER A 181 7.09 -12.52 -16.23
N ASN A 182 6.65 -11.26 -16.12
CA ASN A 182 7.28 -10.08 -16.70
C ASN A 182 7.72 -9.04 -15.63
N PHE A 183 7.73 -9.42 -14.36
CA PHE A 183 8.10 -8.52 -13.27
C PHE A 183 9.63 -8.45 -13.10
N ASP A 184 10.20 -7.29 -13.39
CA ASP A 184 11.61 -7.01 -13.11
C ASP A 184 11.80 -6.56 -11.65
N VAL A 185 12.09 -7.54 -10.79
CA VAL A 185 12.35 -7.29 -9.36
C VAL A 185 13.60 -6.43 -9.13
N GLU A 186 14.61 -6.54 -9.99
CA GLU A 186 15.86 -5.80 -9.83
C GLU A 186 15.65 -4.33 -10.22
N GLU A 187 14.86 -4.05 -11.26
CA GLU A 187 14.42 -2.69 -11.58
C GLU A 187 13.60 -2.09 -10.43
N TYR A 188 12.63 -2.84 -9.89
CA TYR A 188 11.81 -2.39 -8.76
C TYR A 188 12.67 -2.03 -7.54
N GLU A 189 13.56 -2.92 -7.12
CA GLU A 189 14.42 -2.73 -5.93
C GLU A 189 15.51 -1.67 -6.16
N HIS A 190 15.93 -1.46 -7.41
CA HIS A 190 16.83 -0.37 -7.76
C HIS A 190 16.12 0.97 -7.54
N TYR A 191 14.96 1.17 -8.18
CA TYR A 191 14.29 2.47 -8.23
C TYR A 191 13.49 2.83 -6.96
N GLU A 192 13.14 1.84 -6.12
CA GLU A 192 12.50 2.15 -4.82
C GLU A 192 13.45 2.86 -3.84
N ARG A 193 14.76 2.73 -4.05
CA ARG A 193 15.80 3.36 -3.22
C ARG A 193 15.87 4.85 -3.46
N ALA A 194 16.22 5.57 -2.40
CA ALA A 194 16.29 7.03 -2.46
C ALA A 194 17.45 7.49 -3.34
N GLU A 195 18.59 6.77 -3.32
CA GLU A 195 19.73 7.09 -4.20
C GLU A 195 19.39 7.03 -5.69
N ASN A 196 18.35 6.29 -6.08
CA ASN A 196 18.00 6.05 -7.49
C ASN A 196 16.69 6.72 -7.91
N GLY A 197 16.16 7.64 -7.09
CA GLY A 197 15.02 8.47 -7.46
C GLY A 197 13.76 8.26 -6.62
N ASP A 198 13.67 7.18 -5.83
CA ASP A 198 12.54 6.86 -4.96
C ASP A 198 11.20 6.84 -5.72
N LEU A 199 11.07 5.90 -6.66
CA LEU A 199 9.92 5.77 -7.55
C LEU A 199 9.43 4.33 -7.65
N ASN A 200 8.11 4.16 -7.83
CA ASN A 200 7.47 2.86 -8.02
C ASN A 200 6.28 3.00 -8.99
N TRP A 201 6.09 1.99 -9.84
CA TRP A 201 4.87 1.84 -10.62
C TRP A 201 3.72 1.42 -9.72
N ILE A 202 2.59 2.12 -9.86
CA ILE A 202 1.33 1.77 -9.21
C ILE A 202 0.41 1.02 -10.17
N ILE A 203 0.34 1.51 -11.42
CA ILE A 203 -0.31 0.83 -12.53
C ILE A 203 0.73 0.80 -13.67
N PRO A 204 1.24 -0.38 -14.07
CA PRO A 204 2.25 -0.49 -15.11
C PRO A 204 1.84 0.26 -16.38
N GLY A 205 2.73 1.11 -16.90
CA GLY A 205 2.48 1.91 -18.11
C GLY A 205 1.48 3.06 -17.95
N LYS A 206 0.84 3.25 -16.79
CA LYS A 206 -0.12 4.36 -16.56
C LYS A 206 0.27 5.29 -15.42
N PHE A 207 0.59 4.77 -14.23
CA PHE A 207 0.90 5.61 -13.06
C PHE A 207 2.22 5.25 -12.42
N LEU A 208 3.10 6.24 -12.36
CA LEU A 208 4.36 6.20 -11.63
C LEU A 208 4.29 7.20 -10.46
N ALA A 209 4.53 6.72 -9.24
CA ALA A 209 4.59 7.55 -8.05
C ALA A 209 6.05 7.74 -7.63
N PHE A 210 6.48 8.98 -7.38
CA PHE A 210 7.88 9.27 -7.03
C PHE A 210 8.07 10.41 -6.03
N SER A 211 9.26 10.47 -5.42
CA SER A 211 9.66 11.55 -4.51
C SER A 211 9.90 12.86 -5.28
N GLY A 212 9.48 13.99 -4.70
CA GLY A 212 9.55 15.29 -5.37
C GLY A 212 10.97 15.79 -5.63
N PRO A 213 11.32 16.16 -6.89
CA PRO A 213 12.62 16.71 -7.25
C PRO A 213 12.98 18.03 -6.56
N HIS A 214 14.26 18.40 -6.67
CA HIS A 214 14.87 19.61 -6.13
C HIS A 214 15.60 20.42 -7.19
N PRO A 215 16.03 21.67 -6.91
CA PRO A 215 16.74 22.47 -7.91
C PRO A 215 18.09 21.89 -8.32
N LYS A 216 18.73 21.09 -7.47
CA LYS A 216 20.03 20.47 -7.75
C LYS A 216 20.09 19.09 -7.12
N SER A 217 20.76 18.16 -7.81
CA SER A 217 21.09 16.87 -7.22
C SER A 217 22.18 17.07 -6.16
N LYS A 218 21.92 16.67 -4.92
CA LYS A 218 22.87 16.80 -3.81
C LYS A 218 22.50 15.83 -2.69
N ILE A 219 23.47 15.46 -1.86
CA ILE A 219 23.19 14.77 -0.60
C ILE A 219 22.96 15.85 0.47
N GLU A 220 21.80 15.82 1.12
CA GLU A 220 21.47 16.73 2.23
C GLU A 220 21.10 15.90 3.46
N ASN A 221 21.86 16.05 4.55
CA ASN A 221 21.68 15.28 5.79
C ASN A 221 21.63 13.75 5.57
N GLY A 222 22.46 13.24 4.64
CA GLY A 222 22.50 11.81 4.29
C GLY A 222 21.36 11.34 3.38
N TYR A 223 20.45 12.22 2.97
CA TYR A 223 19.40 11.89 2.01
C TYR A 223 19.74 12.43 0.61
N PRO A 224 19.73 11.59 -0.44
CA PRO A 224 19.95 12.02 -1.80
C PRO A 224 18.73 12.80 -2.32
N LEU A 225 18.97 14.04 -2.72
CA LEU A 225 18.04 14.88 -3.45
C LEU A 225 18.37 14.79 -4.93
N HIS A 226 17.35 14.66 -5.76
CA HIS A 226 17.49 14.54 -7.20
C HIS A 226 16.91 15.75 -7.92
N ALA A 227 17.64 16.26 -8.91
CA ALA A 227 17.12 17.22 -9.86
C ALA A 227 16.19 16.53 -10.89
N PRO A 228 15.30 17.28 -11.58
CA PRO A 228 14.45 16.74 -12.65
C PRO A 228 15.19 15.86 -13.66
N GLU A 229 16.41 16.22 -14.06
CA GLU A 229 17.21 15.52 -15.07
C GLU A 229 17.57 14.10 -14.68
N ALA A 230 17.63 13.78 -13.38
CA ALA A 230 17.86 12.41 -12.93
C ALA A 230 16.72 11.47 -13.35
N TYR A 231 15.50 11.99 -13.51
CA TYR A 231 14.31 11.22 -13.85
C TYR A 231 14.07 11.12 -15.36
N ILE A 232 14.52 12.11 -16.14
CA ILE A 232 14.22 12.25 -17.57
C ILE A 232 14.57 10.99 -18.39
N PRO A 233 15.75 10.36 -18.25
CA PRO A 233 16.09 9.17 -19.02
C PRO A 233 15.10 8.02 -18.77
N TYR A 234 14.75 7.79 -17.49
CA TYR A 234 13.78 6.76 -17.11
C TYR A 234 12.39 7.09 -17.65
N PHE A 235 11.94 8.34 -17.49
CA PHE A 235 10.62 8.79 -17.94
C PHE A 235 10.46 8.62 -19.46
N ARG A 236 11.48 8.96 -20.25
CA ARG A 236 11.46 8.74 -21.71
C ARG A 236 11.42 7.26 -22.07
N LYS A 237 12.28 6.44 -21.44
CA LYS A 237 12.32 4.99 -21.69
C LYS A 237 10.96 4.33 -21.43
N HIS A 238 10.22 4.82 -20.43
CA HIS A 238 8.94 4.24 -20.03
C HIS A 238 7.72 5.05 -20.49
N SER A 239 7.86 5.84 -21.56
CA SER A 239 6.75 6.56 -22.22
C SER A 239 5.92 7.44 -21.27
N VAL A 240 6.57 8.05 -20.28
CA VAL A 240 5.95 9.09 -19.45
C VAL A 240 5.80 10.35 -20.29
N THR A 241 4.59 10.89 -20.38
CA THR A 241 4.30 12.12 -21.12
C THR A 241 3.96 13.28 -20.19
N THR A 242 3.35 12.98 -19.04
CA THR A 242 2.72 13.98 -18.19
C THR A 242 3.22 13.87 -16.75
N ILE A 243 3.59 15.00 -16.16
CA ILE A 243 4.09 15.10 -14.78
C ILE A 243 3.15 15.97 -13.96
N ILE A 244 2.71 15.46 -12.82
CA ILE A 244 1.80 16.17 -11.91
C ILE A 244 2.50 16.43 -10.58
N ARG A 245 2.68 17.71 -10.25
CA ARG A 245 3.26 18.18 -8.99
C ARG A 245 2.17 18.60 -8.00
N LEU A 246 2.20 17.99 -6.81
CA LEU A 246 1.20 18.21 -5.74
C LEU A 246 1.72 19.04 -4.56
N ASN A 247 3.02 19.38 -4.55
CA ASN A 247 3.67 20.13 -3.47
C ASN A 247 4.06 21.55 -3.89
N LYS A 248 4.58 22.33 -2.93
CA LYS A 248 5.15 23.66 -3.20
C LYS A 248 6.22 23.53 -4.30
N LYS A 249 6.37 24.57 -5.12
CA LYS A 249 7.32 24.58 -6.24
C LYS A 249 8.75 24.54 -5.72
N MET A 250 9.32 23.34 -5.63
CA MET A 250 10.70 23.10 -5.19
C MET A 250 11.70 23.18 -6.34
N TYR A 251 11.25 23.14 -7.59
CA TYR A 251 12.07 23.22 -8.80
C TYR A 251 11.28 23.95 -9.89
N ASP A 252 11.96 24.42 -10.93
CA ASP A 252 11.29 25.05 -12.08
C ASP A 252 10.69 23.98 -13.01
N ALA A 253 9.39 24.09 -13.30
CA ALA A 253 8.68 23.17 -14.19
C ALA A 253 9.28 23.14 -15.60
N ARG A 254 9.94 24.24 -16.03
CA ARG A 254 10.62 24.35 -17.33
C ARG A 254 11.64 23.24 -17.56
N ARG A 255 12.27 22.73 -16.50
CA ARG A 255 13.24 21.63 -16.60
C ARG A 255 12.65 20.34 -17.14
N PHE A 256 11.34 20.15 -16.99
CA PHE A 256 10.62 19.05 -17.63
C PHE A 256 10.00 19.47 -18.97
N THR A 257 9.36 20.65 -19.06
CA THR A 257 8.70 21.08 -20.31
C THR A 257 9.69 21.29 -21.45
N ASP A 258 10.86 21.84 -21.18
CA ASP A 258 11.94 22.01 -22.17
C ASP A 258 12.49 20.66 -22.66
N SER A 259 12.20 19.58 -21.92
CA SER A 259 12.55 18.20 -22.28
C SER A 259 11.40 17.42 -22.92
N GLY A 260 10.27 18.07 -23.21
CA GLY A 260 9.14 17.50 -23.93
C GLY A 260 8.04 16.86 -23.06
N PHE A 261 8.04 17.09 -21.75
CA PHE A 261 6.98 16.59 -20.86
C PHE A 261 5.92 17.65 -20.59
N GLU A 262 4.66 17.26 -20.50
CA GLU A 262 3.60 18.10 -19.94
C GLU A 262 3.78 18.21 -18.42
N HIS A 263 3.56 19.41 -17.86
CA HIS A 263 3.73 19.64 -16.43
C HIS A 263 2.54 20.38 -15.84
N HIS A 264 1.92 19.80 -14.81
CA HIS A 264 0.77 20.36 -14.13
C HIS A 264 1.02 20.55 -12.63
N ASP A 265 0.65 21.74 -12.14
CA ASP A 265 0.67 22.07 -10.72
C ASP A 265 -0.74 21.91 -10.11
N LEU A 266 -0.93 20.90 -9.26
CA LEU A 266 -2.16 20.67 -8.50
C LEU A 266 -1.87 20.71 -6.99
N PHE A 267 -1.44 21.88 -6.52
CA PHE A 267 -1.00 22.06 -5.13
C PHE A 267 -2.13 21.91 -4.12
N PHE A 268 -1.87 21.13 -3.06
CA PHE A 268 -2.59 21.19 -1.79
C PHE A 268 -1.64 20.92 -0.61
N VAL A 269 -2.09 21.30 0.59
CA VAL A 269 -1.27 21.34 1.81
C VAL A 269 -0.79 19.94 2.19
N ASP A 270 0.43 19.86 2.73
CA ASP A 270 0.99 18.57 3.15
C ASP A 270 0.22 17.98 4.34
N GLY A 271 -0.12 16.70 4.27
CA GLY A 271 -0.97 16.02 5.26
C GLY A 271 -2.46 16.35 5.20
N SER A 272 -2.90 17.27 4.32
CA SER A 272 -4.33 17.54 4.09
C SER A 272 -4.93 16.62 3.02
N THR A 273 -6.23 16.75 2.81
CA THR A 273 -6.99 16.13 1.71
C THR A 273 -7.12 17.11 0.54
N PRO A 274 -7.24 16.64 -0.72
CA PRO A 274 -7.55 17.50 -1.85
C PRO A 274 -9.02 17.94 -1.82
N ASN A 275 -9.35 19.07 -2.43
CA ASN A 275 -10.74 19.45 -2.68
C ASN A 275 -11.25 18.86 -4.01
N ASP A 276 -12.57 18.92 -4.21
CA ASP A 276 -13.22 18.33 -5.40
C ASP A 276 -12.76 18.96 -6.72
N SER A 277 -12.33 20.22 -6.71
CA SER A 277 -11.77 20.85 -7.92
C SER A 277 -10.43 20.23 -8.29
N ILE A 278 -9.56 19.94 -7.30
CA ILE A 278 -8.28 19.26 -7.53
C ILE A 278 -8.51 17.84 -8.02
N VAL A 279 -9.44 17.09 -7.41
CA VAL A 279 -9.77 15.72 -7.85
C VAL A 279 -10.26 15.72 -9.29
N ARG A 280 -11.23 16.58 -9.65
CA ARG A 280 -11.74 16.67 -11.02
C ARG A 280 -10.67 17.05 -12.03
N LYS A 281 -9.82 18.04 -11.71
CA LYS A 281 -8.68 18.42 -12.57
C LYS A 281 -7.68 17.29 -12.74
N PHE A 282 -7.36 16.57 -11.67
CA PHE A 282 -6.45 15.43 -11.73
C PHE A 282 -6.99 14.33 -12.64
N LEU A 283 -8.26 13.95 -12.47
CA LEU A 283 -8.91 12.94 -13.30
C LEU A 283 -8.92 13.35 -14.77
N ASN A 284 -9.33 14.59 -15.06
CA ASN A 284 -9.34 15.12 -16.43
C ASN A 284 -7.96 15.09 -17.09
N ILE A 285 -6.90 15.49 -16.39
CA ILE A 285 -5.52 15.39 -16.93
C ILE A 285 -5.16 13.93 -17.20
N CYS A 286 -5.46 13.01 -16.28
CA CYS A 286 -5.09 11.60 -16.42
C CYS A 286 -5.87 10.89 -17.54
N GLU A 287 -7.13 11.27 -17.76
CA GLU A 287 -8.00 10.76 -18.82
C GLU A 287 -7.54 11.20 -20.21
N ASN A 288 -6.92 12.38 -20.32
CA ASN A 288 -6.45 12.95 -21.58
C ASN A 288 -4.95 12.73 -21.87
N ALA A 289 -4.17 12.26 -20.89
CA ALA A 289 -2.75 11.98 -21.08
C ALA A 289 -2.51 10.83 -22.08
N GLU A 290 -1.66 11.08 -23.07
CA GLU A 290 -1.35 10.14 -24.16
C GLU A 290 -0.46 8.96 -23.71
N GLY A 291 0.36 9.16 -22.68
CA GLY A 291 1.24 8.13 -22.12
C GLY A 291 1.11 7.97 -20.62
N ALA A 292 2.19 7.50 -19.99
CA ALA A 292 2.24 7.32 -18.55
C ALA A 292 2.29 8.67 -17.83
N ILE A 293 1.69 8.71 -16.63
CA ILE A 293 1.67 9.89 -15.76
C ILE A 293 2.57 9.66 -14.56
N ALA A 294 3.55 10.55 -14.37
CA ALA A 294 4.39 10.58 -13.19
C ALA A 294 3.87 11.60 -12.17
N VAL A 295 3.42 11.13 -11.01
CA VAL A 295 2.81 11.98 -9.97
C VAL A 295 3.75 12.06 -8.77
N HIS A 296 4.00 13.26 -8.28
CA HIS A 296 4.80 13.45 -7.07
C HIS A 296 4.23 14.50 -6.12
N CYS A 297 4.56 14.33 -4.84
CA CYS A 297 4.40 15.38 -3.84
C CYS A 297 5.76 15.67 -3.23
N LYS A 298 5.88 15.66 -1.89
CA LYS A 298 7.17 15.69 -1.22
C LYS A 298 7.78 14.28 -1.16
N ALA A 299 7.23 13.37 -0.38
CA ALA A 299 7.73 11.99 -0.30
C ALA A 299 7.14 11.06 -1.38
N GLY A 300 6.18 11.52 -2.18
CA GLY A 300 5.48 10.67 -3.15
C GLY A 300 4.58 9.61 -2.52
N LEU A 301 4.06 9.85 -1.30
CA LEU A 301 3.30 8.86 -0.52
C LEU A 301 1.85 9.29 -0.29
N GLY A 302 1.61 10.24 0.62
CA GLY A 302 0.25 10.64 1.02
C GLY A 302 -0.58 11.24 -0.13
N ARG A 303 -0.31 12.50 -0.47
CA ARG A 303 -1.02 13.25 -1.53
C ARG A 303 -1.03 12.53 -2.88
N THR A 304 0.10 11.94 -3.24
CA THR A 304 0.30 11.20 -4.50
C THR A 304 -0.58 9.97 -4.54
N GLY A 305 -0.51 9.10 -3.52
CA GLY A 305 -1.37 7.92 -3.44
C GLY A 305 -2.86 8.28 -3.38
N THR A 306 -3.21 9.38 -2.71
CA THR A 306 -4.62 9.81 -2.58
C THR A 306 -5.27 10.07 -3.93
N LEU A 307 -4.61 10.85 -4.81
CA LEU A 307 -5.17 11.14 -6.13
C LEU A 307 -5.11 9.94 -7.08
N ILE A 308 -4.06 9.11 -7.02
CA ILE A 308 -4.00 7.88 -7.80
C ILE A 308 -5.13 6.92 -7.36
N ALA A 309 -5.42 6.81 -6.07
CA ALA A 309 -6.55 6.02 -5.56
C ALA A 309 -7.90 6.53 -6.11
N CYS A 310 -8.10 7.85 -6.20
CA CYS A 310 -9.31 8.40 -6.81
C CYS A 310 -9.48 7.93 -8.26
N TYR A 311 -8.41 7.91 -9.06
CA TYR A 311 -8.45 7.36 -10.42
C TYR A 311 -8.76 5.86 -10.41
N MET A 312 -8.13 5.10 -9.52
CA MET A 312 -8.35 3.66 -9.41
C MET A 312 -9.80 3.30 -9.08
N MET A 313 -10.41 4.03 -8.14
CA MET A 313 -11.82 3.83 -7.80
C MET A 313 -12.73 4.19 -8.98
N LYS A 314 -12.48 5.34 -9.65
CA LYS A 314 -13.31 5.78 -10.78
C LYS A 314 -13.24 4.85 -11.98
N HIS A 315 -12.04 4.45 -12.41
CA HIS A 315 -11.87 3.74 -13.68
C HIS A 315 -11.84 2.22 -13.55
N TYR A 316 -11.59 1.70 -12.36
CA TYR A 316 -11.48 0.25 -12.14
C TYR A 316 -12.38 -0.25 -11.01
N HIS A 317 -13.26 0.60 -10.48
CA HIS A 317 -14.26 0.21 -9.49
C HIS A 317 -13.65 -0.51 -8.28
N LEU A 318 -12.43 -0.12 -7.86
CA LEU A 318 -11.83 -0.58 -6.62
C LEU A 318 -12.57 0.04 -5.44
N THR A 319 -12.69 -0.69 -4.33
CA THR A 319 -13.02 -0.05 -3.05
C THR A 319 -11.83 0.80 -2.59
N ALA A 320 -12.08 1.75 -1.69
CA ALA A 320 -11.04 2.55 -1.08
C ALA A 320 -10.01 1.66 -0.37
N ALA A 321 -10.46 0.63 0.36
CA ALA A 321 -9.59 -0.31 1.04
C ALA A 321 -8.67 -1.08 0.06
N GLU A 322 -9.24 -1.59 -1.05
CA GLU A 322 -8.49 -2.26 -2.12
C GLU A 322 -7.46 -1.34 -2.77
N ALA A 323 -7.86 -0.10 -3.09
CA ALA A 323 -6.98 0.89 -3.71
C ALA A 323 -5.82 1.25 -2.76
N ILE A 324 -6.10 1.52 -1.48
CA ILE A 324 -5.04 1.80 -0.50
C ILE A 324 -4.11 0.59 -0.36
N ALA A 325 -4.67 -0.62 -0.24
CA ALA A 325 -3.88 -1.84 -0.09
C ALA A 325 -2.95 -2.05 -1.29
N TRP A 326 -3.47 -1.98 -2.52
CA TRP A 326 -2.66 -2.13 -3.74
C TRP A 326 -1.55 -1.09 -3.83
N ILE A 327 -1.88 0.20 -3.61
CA ILE A 327 -0.89 1.27 -3.66
C ILE A 327 0.20 1.05 -2.60
N ARG A 328 -0.14 0.52 -1.41
CA ARG A 328 0.86 0.19 -0.36
C ARG A 328 1.71 -1.03 -0.70
N ILE A 329 1.17 -2.01 -1.42
CA ILE A 329 1.94 -3.16 -1.93
C ILE A 329 2.95 -2.69 -2.97
N CYS A 330 2.56 -1.79 -3.89
CA CYS A 330 3.46 -1.20 -4.87
C CYS A 330 4.45 -0.18 -4.27
N ARG A 331 3.99 0.61 -3.30
CA ARG A 331 4.74 1.72 -2.69
C ARG A 331 4.37 1.88 -1.22
N PRO A 332 5.09 1.22 -0.30
CA PRO A 332 4.82 1.23 1.13
C PRO A 332 4.69 2.63 1.73
N GLY A 333 3.75 2.78 2.68
CA GLY A 333 3.52 4.05 3.40
C GLY A 333 2.63 5.06 2.67
N SER A 334 2.07 4.71 1.50
CA SER A 334 1.17 5.58 0.74
C SER A 334 -0.20 5.76 1.41
N ILE A 335 -0.79 6.94 1.18
CA ILE A 335 -2.09 7.42 1.71
C ILE A 335 -2.09 7.48 3.25
N ILE A 336 -1.98 8.69 3.80
CA ILE A 336 -1.55 8.91 5.18
C ILE A 336 -2.59 9.71 5.96
N GLY A 337 -2.88 9.25 7.18
CA GLY A 337 -3.76 9.90 8.15
C GLY A 337 -5.16 10.15 7.57
N PRO A 338 -5.66 11.40 7.58
CA PRO A 338 -7.03 11.72 7.16
C PRO A 338 -7.31 11.46 5.67
N GLN A 339 -6.28 11.27 4.86
CA GLN A 339 -6.43 10.93 3.43
C GLN A 339 -7.10 9.56 3.22
N GLN A 340 -6.98 8.65 4.19
CA GLN A 340 -7.61 7.32 4.11
C GLN A 340 -9.13 7.42 4.21
N ASN A 341 -9.64 8.18 5.18
CA ASN A 341 -11.08 8.43 5.31
C ASN A 341 -11.61 9.22 4.11
N PHE A 342 -10.84 10.17 3.58
CA PHE A 342 -11.22 10.91 2.38
C PHE A 342 -11.45 10.01 1.16
N VAL A 343 -10.56 9.04 0.89
CA VAL A 343 -10.77 8.15 -0.26
C VAL A 343 -11.97 7.22 -0.04
N GLU A 344 -12.22 6.80 1.20
CA GLU A 344 -13.43 6.05 1.57
C GLU A 344 -14.71 6.86 1.34
N GLU A 345 -14.74 8.11 1.79
CA GLU A 345 -15.87 9.04 1.58
C GLU A 345 -16.14 9.29 0.08
N LYS A 346 -15.09 9.28 -0.76
CA LYS A 346 -15.20 9.52 -2.21
C LYS A 346 -15.55 8.29 -3.03
N GLN A 347 -15.51 7.08 -2.47
CA GLN A 347 -15.67 5.83 -3.21
C GLN A 347 -16.95 5.81 -4.04
N ASN A 348 -18.11 6.03 -3.41
CA ASN A 348 -19.41 5.90 -4.09
C ASN A 348 -19.59 6.95 -5.19
N SER A 349 -19.14 8.19 -4.97
CA SER A 349 -19.26 9.24 -6.00
C SER A 349 -18.36 8.93 -7.19
N LEU A 350 -17.13 8.49 -6.94
CA LEU A 350 -16.17 8.16 -8.01
C LEU A 350 -16.61 6.92 -8.80
N TRP A 351 -17.22 5.93 -8.16
CA TRP A 351 -17.84 4.80 -8.86
C TRP A 351 -18.93 5.27 -9.82
N ALA A 352 -19.88 6.08 -9.35
CA ALA A 352 -20.94 6.62 -10.19
C ALA A 352 -20.40 7.48 -11.35
N GLU A 353 -19.41 8.33 -11.09
CA GLU A 353 -18.72 9.09 -12.14
C GLU A 353 -17.98 8.18 -13.15
N GLY A 354 -17.48 7.04 -12.69
CA GLY A 354 -16.85 6.00 -13.49
C GLY A 354 -17.83 5.29 -14.42
N ASP A 355 -18.99 4.91 -13.89
CA ASP A 355 -20.05 4.25 -14.65
C ASP A 355 -20.53 5.16 -15.81
N VAL A 356 -20.77 6.45 -15.52
CA VAL A 356 -21.13 7.45 -16.53
C VAL A 356 -20.02 7.64 -17.56
N PHE A 357 -18.75 7.63 -17.13
CA PHE A 357 -17.62 7.76 -18.04
C PHE A 357 -17.52 6.57 -19.01
N HIS A 358 -17.66 5.34 -18.50
CA HIS A 358 -17.59 4.14 -19.32
C HIS A 358 -18.77 4.06 -20.30
N GLU A 359 -19.98 4.41 -19.88
CA GLU A 359 -21.16 4.47 -20.75
C GLU A 359 -20.94 5.46 -21.91
N LYS A 360 -20.43 6.66 -21.62
CA LYS A 360 -20.08 7.65 -22.67
C LYS A 360 -19.03 7.11 -23.65
N MET A 361 -17.97 6.51 -23.14
CA MET A 361 -16.89 5.95 -23.97
C MET A 361 -17.37 4.80 -24.86
N LEU A 362 -18.28 3.95 -24.38
CA LEU A 362 -18.90 2.89 -25.19
C LEU A 362 -19.76 3.49 -26.31
N ASN A 363 -20.63 4.44 -25.97
CA ASN A 363 -21.49 5.12 -26.94
C ASN A 363 -20.68 5.87 -28.02
N GLU A 364 -19.55 6.47 -27.67
CA GLU A 364 -18.69 7.17 -28.63
C GLU A 364 -17.94 6.23 -29.59
N ARG A 365 -17.53 5.06 -29.09
CA ARG A 365 -16.92 4.00 -29.92
C ARG A 365 -17.93 3.44 -30.92
N GLU A 366 -19.15 3.17 -30.47
CA GLU A 366 -20.23 2.69 -31.35
C GLU A 366 -20.62 3.74 -32.41
N ASN A 367 -20.57 5.02 -32.06
CA ASN A 367 -20.92 6.11 -32.98
C ASN A 367 -19.75 6.62 -33.86
N GLY A 368 -18.56 5.99 -33.80
CA GLY A 368 -17.41 6.33 -34.66
C GLY A 368 -16.83 7.75 -34.48
N LYS A 369 -17.14 8.44 -33.38
CA LYS A 369 -16.80 9.86 -33.15
C LYS A 369 -15.51 10.09 -32.34
N MET A 370 -14.61 9.09 -32.26
CA MET A 370 -13.43 9.13 -31.38
C MET A 370 -12.44 10.29 -31.60
N ALA A 371 -12.51 11.00 -32.73
CA ALA A 371 -11.52 12.04 -33.07
C ALA A 371 -11.90 13.47 -32.63
N VAL A 372 -13.17 13.78 -32.34
CA VAL A 372 -13.62 15.19 -32.26
C VAL A 372 -13.60 15.75 -30.82
N THR A 373 -13.58 14.91 -29.78
CA THR A 373 -13.82 15.37 -28.39
C THR A 373 -12.56 15.70 -27.57
N ARG A 374 -11.34 15.28 -27.99
CA ARG A 374 -10.09 15.62 -27.25
C ARG A 374 -9.86 17.12 -27.06
N ILE A 375 -10.50 17.95 -27.87
CA ILE A 375 -10.40 19.43 -27.80
C ILE A 375 -11.59 20.04 -27.03
N LEU A 376 -12.75 19.38 -26.98
CA LEU A 376 -14.00 20.01 -26.53
C LEU A 376 -14.30 19.85 -25.03
N SER A 377 -13.77 18.82 -24.36
CA SER A 377 -13.98 18.65 -22.91
C SER A 377 -13.32 19.72 -22.03
N GLY A 378 -12.49 20.59 -22.61
CA GLY A 378 -11.90 21.75 -21.94
C GLY A 378 -12.68 23.06 -22.07
N VAL A 379 -13.76 23.10 -22.86
CA VAL A 379 -14.45 24.35 -23.24
C VAL A 379 -15.84 24.50 -22.60
N ASP A 380 -16.43 23.43 -22.09
CA ASP A 380 -17.81 23.45 -21.56
C ASP A 380 -18.01 24.30 -20.28
N ASP A 381 -16.93 24.79 -19.65
CA ASP A 381 -16.99 25.71 -18.49
C ASP A 381 -16.98 27.21 -18.86
N ILE A 382 -17.03 27.58 -20.16
CA ILE A 382 -17.13 29.00 -20.58
C ILE A 382 -18.55 29.30 -21.07
N THR A 383 -19.46 29.58 -20.13
CA THR A 383 -20.72 30.25 -20.46
C THR A 383 -20.48 31.76 -20.61
N ILE A 384 -20.30 32.22 -21.85
CA ILE A 384 -20.41 33.64 -22.19
C ILE A 384 -21.89 33.96 -22.33
N ASN A 385 -22.48 34.55 -21.30
CA ASN A 385 -23.67 35.39 -21.47
C ASN A 385 -23.33 36.80 -21.00
N GLY A 386 -22.87 37.60 -21.96
CA GLY A 386 -22.79 39.04 -21.80
C GLY A 386 -24.20 39.62 -21.82
N SER A 387 -24.63 40.22 -20.71
CA SER A 387 -25.42 41.45 -20.71
C SER A 387 -25.42 42.09 -19.33
N ASN A 388 -24.79 43.25 -19.32
CA ASN A 388 -24.66 44.27 -18.29
C ASN A 388 -25.97 44.56 -17.53
N LYS A 389 -25.93 44.59 -16.19
CA LYS A 389 -26.76 45.49 -15.36
C LYS A 389 -26.18 45.62 -13.95
N ASN A 390 -25.71 46.83 -13.65
CA ASN A 390 -25.43 47.34 -12.31
C ASN A 390 -26.51 46.97 -11.30
N ARG A 391 -26.12 46.38 -10.17
CA ARG A 391 -26.74 46.65 -8.86
C ARG A 391 -25.83 46.18 -7.72
N SER A 392 -25.37 47.15 -6.94
CA SER A 392 -24.85 46.99 -5.59
C SER A 392 -25.92 46.36 -4.69
N CYS A 393 -25.54 45.40 -3.85
CA CYS A 393 -26.35 44.92 -2.71
C CYS A 393 -25.39 44.37 -1.65
N HIS A 394 -25.04 45.19 -0.67
CA HIS A 394 -25.63 45.23 0.67
C HIS A 394 -25.47 43.93 1.49
N ILE A 395 -24.58 44.09 2.47
CA ILE A 395 -24.43 43.37 3.74
C ILE A 395 -25.76 42.79 4.24
N PHE A 396 -25.83 41.46 4.40
CA PHE A 396 -26.64 40.83 5.44
C PHE A 396 -25.78 39.86 6.24
N ARG A 397 -25.49 40.27 7.47
CA ARG A 397 -24.99 39.43 8.56
C ARG A 397 -26.10 38.46 8.96
N HIS A 398 -25.82 37.16 8.92
CA HIS A 398 -26.41 36.24 9.89
C HIS A 398 -25.32 35.47 10.62
N ARG A 399 -25.27 35.72 11.93
CA ARG A 399 -24.53 34.96 12.94
C ARG A 399 -25.17 33.59 13.09
N THR A 400 -24.38 32.53 13.07
CA THR A 400 -24.62 31.33 13.88
C THR A 400 -23.30 30.69 14.32
N ASN A 401 -23.12 30.76 15.65
CA ASN A 401 -22.30 29.99 16.59
C ASN A 401 -21.03 29.24 16.14
N ARG A 402 -19.92 29.74 16.70
CA ARG A 402 -18.70 29.00 17.03
C ARG A 402 -18.97 27.93 18.08
N SER A 403 -18.83 26.67 17.70
CA SER A 403 -18.31 25.58 18.53
C SER A 403 -18.14 24.38 17.62
N ASP A 404 -17.01 23.67 17.75
CA ASP A 404 -16.63 22.44 17.02
C ASP A 404 -15.64 22.64 15.86
N ILE A 405 -14.54 23.34 16.17
CA ILE A 405 -13.27 23.14 15.47
C ILE A 405 -12.48 22.11 16.28
N HIS A 406 -12.34 20.91 15.75
CA HIS A 406 -11.56 19.82 16.33
C HIS A 406 -10.09 20.28 16.56
N PRO A 407 -9.53 20.24 17.78
CA PRO A 407 -8.21 20.83 18.08
C PRO A 407 -6.99 20.08 17.52
N PHE A 408 -7.16 19.06 16.68
CA PHE A 408 -6.08 18.10 16.38
C PHE A 408 -5.19 18.46 15.17
N ILE A 409 -5.58 19.44 14.35
CA ILE A 409 -4.85 19.77 13.10
C ILE A 409 -3.69 20.77 13.33
N PHE A 410 -3.68 21.51 14.44
CA PHE A 410 -2.73 22.63 14.63
C PHE A 410 -1.46 22.31 15.42
N PHE A 411 -1.22 21.08 15.88
CA PHE A 411 -0.04 20.79 16.71
C PHE A 411 1.28 20.57 15.94
N GLN A 412 1.31 20.67 14.61
CA GLN A 412 2.48 20.26 13.83
C GLN A 412 3.32 21.37 13.17
N GLU A 413 3.12 22.64 13.52
CA GLU A 413 3.97 23.75 13.04
C GLU A 413 5.00 24.27 14.07
N ARG A 414 5.21 23.60 15.22
CA ARG A 414 6.18 24.10 16.21
C ARG A 414 7.65 24.12 15.74
N ASN A 415 8.02 23.37 14.70
CA ASN A 415 9.42 23.25 14.22
C ASN A 415 9.59 23.49 12.70
N GLY A 416 8.56 23.95 11.97
CA GLY A 416 8.64 24.19 10.51
C GLY A 416 8.81 22.95 9.60
N LEU A 417 8.92 21.74 10.15
CA LEU A 417 9.08 20.48 9.42
C LEU A 417 7.73 19.88 8.99
N THR A 418 7.55 19.64 7.69
CA THR A 418 6.33 19.05 7.11
C THR A 418 6.28 17.52 7.32
N GLN A 419 5.11 16.88 7.16
CA GLN A 419 4.97 15.42 7.23
C GLN A 419 5.89 14.74 6.20
N GLY A 420 5.97 15.28 4.99
CA GLY A 420 6.85 14.80 3.93
C GLY A 420 8.35 14.93 4.24
N ASP A 421 8.77 15.94 5.00
CA ASP A 421 10.16 16.04 5.49
C ASP A 421 10.51 14.88 6.40
N LYS A 422 9.63 14.59 7.36
CA LYS A 422 9.84 13.52 8.34
C LYS A 422 9.95 12.17 7.65
N LEU A 423 9.08 11.89 6.68
CA LEU A 423 9.08 10.63 5.92
C LEU A 423 10.37 10.42 5.13
N ARG A 424 10.87 11.46 4.44
CA ARG A 424 12.18 11.38 3.73
C ARG A 424 13.34 11.13 4.69
N ALA A 425 13.36 11.83 5.83
CA ALA A 425 14.40 11.66 6.84
C ALA A 425 14.41 10.23 7.43
N LEU A 426 13.23 9.64 7.63
CA LEU A 426 13.10 8.25 8.07
C LEU A 426 13.58 7.28 6.99
N LYS A 427 13.27 7.54 5.72
CA LYS A 427 13.74 6.71 4.60
C LYS A 427 15.27 6.74 4.45
N SER A 428 15.91 7.90 4.64
CA SER A 428 17.38 8.03 4.67
C SER A 428 18.05 7.12 5.72
N LYS A 429 17.48 7.08 6.94
CA LYS A 429 18.06 6.32 8.06
C LYS A 429 18.05 4.81 7.85
N ARG A 430 17.16 4.29 7.00
CA ARG A 430 17.08 2.85 6.67
C ARG A 430 18.22 2.42 5.78
N GLN A 431 18.51 3.21 4.75
CA GLN A 431 19.55 2.88 3.77
C GLN A 431 20.93 2.79 4.40
N ALA A 432 21.26 3.69 5.32
CA ALA A 432 22.51 3.63 6.09
C ALA A 432 22.71 2.30 6.85
N ARG A 433 21.61 1.62 7.24
CA ARG A 433 21.65 0.30 7.89
C ARG A 433 21.77 -0.84 6.90
N SER A 434 21.14 -0.73 5.73
CA SER A 434 21.25 -1.74 4.66
C SER A 434 22.63 -1.78 4.01
N SER A 435 23.30 -0.63 3.87
CA SER A 435 24.65 -0.54 3.31
C SER A 435 25.74 -1.13 4.21
N SER A 436 25.47 -1.30 5.51
CA SER A 436 26.36 -2.01 6.46
C SER A 436 26.15 -3.53 6.51
N GLY A 437 25.16 -4.06 5.78
CA GLY A 437 24.77 -5.47 5.79
C GLY A 437 24.87 -6.11 4.41
N SER A 438 25.91 -5.81 3.63
CA SER A 438 26.16 -6.46 2.35
C SER A 438 26.31 -7.98 2.53
N ILE A 439 25.26 -8.69 2.10
CA ILE A 439 25.20 -10.14 1.93
C ILE A 439 26.45 -10.61 1.18
N SER A 440 27.20 -11.51 1.82
CA SER A 440 28.34 -12.20 1.25
C SER A 440 27.91 -12.98 0.00
N GLN A 441 28.38 -12.54 -1.16
CA GLN A 441 28.38 -13.32 -2.40
C GLN A 441 29.37 -14.48 -2.31
N GLU A 442 29.07 -15.53 -1.54
CA GLU A 442 29.83 -16.78 -1.60
C GLU A 442 28.90 -17.98 -1.41
N GLU A 443 28.04 -18.26 -2.40
CA GLU A 443 27.43 -19.60 -2.52
C GLU A 443 26.92 -19.90 -3.96
N ASN A 444 27.64 -19.39 -4.98
CA ASN A 444 27.36 -19.69 -6.39
C ASN A 444 28.64 -20.10 -7.14
N LYS A 445 29.41 -21.06 -6.60
CA LYS A 445 30.40 -21.80 -7.39
C LYS A 445 29.97 -23.25 -7.54
N ILE A 446 29.43 -23.55 -8.72
CA ILE A 446 29.22 -24.91 -9.20
C ILE A 446 30.60 -25.58 -9.31
N HIS A 447 30.82 -26.60 -8.49
CA HIS A 447 31.95 -27.51 -8.59
C HIS A 447 31.93 -28.23 -9.94
N THR A 448 32.79 -27.84 -10.86
CA THR A 448 33.25 -28.71 -11.94
C THR A 448 34.38 -29.57 -11.39
N ARG A 449 34.10 -30.87 -11.23
CA ARG A 449 35.09 -31.87 -10.84
C ARG A 449 36.00 -32.17 -12.03
N SER A 450 37.29 -32.11 -11.75
CA SER A 450 38.42 -32.59 -12.54
C SER A 450 38.25 -34.03 -13.02
N SER A 451 38.59 -34.27 -14.29
CA SER A 451 38.98 -35.57 -14.81
C SER A 451 40.48 -35.54 -15.18
N SER A 452 41.19 -36.42 -14.50
CA SER A 452 42.57 -36.93 -14.64
C SER A 452 43.35 -36.74 -15.96
N GLN A 453 44.65 -36.51 -15.76
CA GLN A 453 45.79 -36.59 -16.67
C GLN A 453 45.90 -37.91 -17.47
N SER A 454 46.50 -37.84 -18.67
CA SER A 454 47.70 -38.63 -19.01
C SER A 454 48.41 -38.14 -20.29
N LEU A 455 49.75 -38.07 -20.22
CA LEU A 455 50.77 -38.27 -21.27
C LEU A 455 51.00 -37.16 -22.33
N ARG A 456 51.95 -36.25 -22.04
CA ARG A 456 53.35 -36.36 -22.49
C ARG A 456 54.26 -35.42 -21.70
#